data_AF-A0A060C0P4-F1
#
_entry.id   AF-A0A060C0P4-F1
#
_cell.length_a   1.000
_cell.length_b   1.000
_cell.length_c   1.000
_cell.angle_alpha   90.00
_cell.angle_beta   90.00
_cell.angle_gamma   90.00
#
_symmetry.space_group_name_H-M   'P 1'
#
loop_
_entity.id
_entity.type
_entity.pdbx_description
1 polymer ?
#
loop_
_entity_poly.entity_id
_entity_poly.type
_entity_poly.pdbx_seq_one_letter_code
_entity_poly.pdbx_strand_id
1 'polypeptide(L)' 'MALTFDDGPGPYTAQLLDELKEKGAHVTFFLVGENAAAYPAIVAREVREGHAIGNHTWAHTDLTQVSTDD' A
#
# COMPACT_ATOMS: atom_id res chain seq x y z
N MET A 1 0.30 -11.19 15.18
CA MET A 1 0.88 -11.49 13.85
C MET A 1 0.21 -10.56 12.85
N ALA A 2 0.98 -9.90 11.99
CA ALA A 2 0.46 -8.98 10.96
C ALA A 2 1.08 -9.34 9.62
N LEU A 3 0.24 -9.52 8.60
CA LEU A 3 0.70 -9.65 7.21
C LEU A 3 0.76 -8.24 6.60
N THR A 4 1.84 -7.97 5.87
CA THR A 4 2.07 -6.68 5.22
C THR A 4 2.41 -6.88 3.76
N PHE A 5 2.07 -5.88 2.94
CA PHE A 5 2.38 -5.84 1.52
C PHE A 5 2.97 -4.47 1.19
N ASP A 6 4.11 -4.47 0.49
CA ASP A 6 4.84 -3.26 0.13
C ASP A 6 4.62 -2.94 -1.36
N ASP A 7 5.11 -1.79 -1.81
CA ASP A 7 5.17 -1.32 -3.20
C ASP A 7 3.84 -0.99 -3.90
N GLY A 8 2.71 -1.37 -3.30
CA GLY A 8 1.39 -1.13 -3.88
C GLY A 8 0.96 0.34 -3.94
N PRO A 9 -0.22 0.62 -4.54
CA PRO A 9 -1.07 -0.34 -5.24
C PRO A 9 -0.56 -0.65 -6.65
N GLY A 10 -0.92 -1.81 -7.18
CA GLY A 10 -0.54 -2.24 -8.53
C GLY A 10 -1.63 -3.09 -9.21
N PRO A 11 -1.34 -3.68 -10.38
CA PRO A 11 -2.35 -4.38 -11.19
C PRO A 11 -3.00 -5.58 -10.49
N TYR A 12 -2.35 -6.15 -9.47
CA TYR A 12 -2.85 -7.31 -8.72
C TYR A 12 -3.54 -6.96 -7.40
N THR A 13 -3.48 -5.70 -6.95
CA THR A 13 -3.99 -5.32 -5.62
C THR A 13 -5.49 -5.54 -5.50
N ALA A 14 -6.27 -5.31 -6.57
CA ALA A 14 -7.71 -5.57 -6.57
C ALA A 14 -8.04 -7.05 -6.32
N GLN A 15 -7.32 -7.97 -6.97
CA GLN A 15 -7.50 -9.41 -6.79
C GLN A 15 -7.08 -9.84 -5.38
N LEU A 16 -5.98 -9.27 -4.86
CA LEU A 16 -5.54 -9.53 -3.49
C LEU A 16 -6.61 -9.11 -2.47
N LEU A 17 -7.25 -7.95 -2.65
CA LEU A 17 -8.33 -7.48 -1.79
C LEU A 17 -9.53 -8.44 -1.80
N ASP A 18 -9.87 -9.01 -2.96
CA ASP A 18 -10.93 -10.03 -3.05
C ASP A 18 -10.59 -11.27 -2.20
N GLU A 19 -9.36 -11.79 -2.33
CA GLU A 19 -8.87 -12.94 -1.56
C GLU A 19 -8.81 -12.67 -0.05
N LEU A 20 -8.38 -11.47 0.35
CA LEU A 20 -8.33 -11.07 1.76
C LEU A 20 -9.73 -10.99 2.35
N LYS A 21 -10.69 -10.44 1.60
CA LYS A 21 -12.10 -10.37 1.99
C LYS A 21 -12.71 -11.76 2.15
N GLU A 22 -12.46 -12.69 1.22
CA GLU A 22 -12.93 -14.08 1.33
C GLU A 22 -12.38 -14.78 2.57
N LYS A 23 -11.14 -14.45 2.96
CA LYS A 23 -10.48 -15.01 4.15
C LYS A 23 -10.80 -14.27 5.45
N GLY A 24 -11.56 -13.16 5.40
CA GLY A 24 -11.84 -12.31 6.56
C GLY A 24 -10.57 -11.71 7.19
N ALA A 25 -9.53 -11.49 6.38
CA ALA A 25 -8.22 -11.05 6.85
C ALA A 25 -8.03 -9.55 6.67
N HIS A 26 -7.54 -8.87 7.71
CA HIS A 26 -7.09 -7.49 7.64
C HIS A 26 -5.55 -7.41 7.68
N VAL A 27 -4.98 -6.61 6.79
CA VAL A 27 -3.53 -6.48 6.58
C VAL A 27 -3.12 -5.01 6.59
N THR A 28 -1.81 -4.75 6.51
CA THR A 28 -1.27 -3.40 6.31
C THR A 28 -0.62 -3.30 4.93
N PHE A 29 -0.98 -2.28 4.15
CA PHE A 29 -0.34 -1.98 2.87
C PHE A 29 0.60 -0.80 3.05
N PHE A 30 1.89 -0.96 2.75
CA PHE A 30 2.85 0.13 2.66
C PHE A 30 2.93 0.60 1.20
N LEU A 31 2.36 1.78 0.94
CA LEU A 31 2.15 2.25 -0.43
C LEU A 31 3.28 3.18 -0.89
N VAL A 32 3.71 3.02 -2.13
CA VAL A 32 4.56 3.99 -2.84
C VAL A 32 3.66 5.15 -3.30
N GLY A 33 4.07 6.39 -3.02
CA GLY A 33 3.26 7.59 -3.28
C GLY A 33 2.83 7.75 -4.74
N GLU A 34 3.72 7.49 -5.70
CA GLU A 34 3.41 7.54 -7.13
C GLU A 34 2.33 6.52 -7.51
N ASN A 35 2.41 5.31 -6.95
CA ASN A 35 1.42 4.26 -7.18
C ASN A 35 0.08 4.61 -6.51
N ALA A 36 0.09 5.14 -5.29
CA ALA A 36 -1.11 5.60 -4.61
C ALA A 36 -1.81 6.73 -5.42
N ALA A 37 -1.05 7.63 -6.03
CA ALA A 37 -1.57 8.68 -6.90
C ALA A 37 -2.13 8.13 -8.23
N ALA A 38 -1.55 7.07 -8.78
CA ALA A 38 -2.03 6.40 -9.99
C ALA A 38 -3.30 5.55 -9.75
N TYR A 39 -3.47 4.99 -8.54
CA TYR A 39 -4.56 4.08 -8.19
C TYR A 39 -5.42 4.54 -7.00
N PRO A 40 -5.94 5.78 -6.97
CA PRO A 40 -6.63 6.34 -5.79
C PRO A 40 -7.90 5.55 -5.42
N ALA A 41 -8.57 4.94 -6.41
CA ALA A 41 -9.74 4.10 -6.18
C ALA A 41 -9.41 2.80 -5.43
N ILE A 42 -8.21 2.25 -5.64
CA ILE A 42 -7.74 1.05 -4.92
C ILE A 42 -7.36 1.41 -3.49
N VAL A 43 -6.65 2.53 -3.28
CA VAL A 43 -6.35 3.04 -1.93
C VAL A 43 -7.61 3.26 -1.11
N ALA A 44 -8.64 3.88 -1.72
CA ALA A 44 -9.93 4.07 -1.07
C ALA A 44 -10.61 2.72 -0.74
N ARG A 45 -10.43 1.69 -1.58
CA ARG A 45 -10.94 0.35 -1.33
C ARG A 45 -10.23 -0.32 -0.16
N GLU A 46 -8.90 -0.23 -0.09
CA GLU A 46 -8.11 -0.78 1.02
C GLU A 46 -8.60 -0.26 2.37
N VAL A 47 -8.81 1.05 2.48
CA VAL A 47 -9.36 1.69 3.70
C VAL A 47 -10.78 1.25 3.99
N ARG A 48 -11.67 1.24 2.99
CA ARG A 48 -13.08 0.82 3.17
C ARG A 48 -13.23 -0.64 3.59
N GLU A 49 -12.30 -1.51 3.19
CA GLU A 49 -12.29 -2.93 3.55
C GLU A 49 -11.57 -3.21 4.88
N GLY A 50 -11.15 -2.16 5.60
CA GLY A 50 -10.64 -2.24 6.96
C GLY A 50 -9.14 -2.58 7.05
N HIS A 51 -8.39 -2.37 5.97
CA HIS A 51 -6.94 -2.51 5.99
C HIS A 51 -6.26 -1.22 6.48
N ALA A 52 -5.07 -1.35 7.04
CA ALA A 52 -4.24 -0.20 7.42
C ALA A 52 -3.37 0.24 6.24
N ILE A 53 -3.12 1.55 6.14
CA ILE A 53 -2.23 2.15 5.14
C ILE A 53 -0.99 2.69 5.83
N GLY A 54 0.18 2.28 5.34
CA GLY A 54 1.48 2.80 5.69
C GLY A 54 2.13 3.51 4.50
N ASN A 55 3.11 4.35 4.79
CA ASN A 55 3.90 5.08 3.80
C ASN A 55 5.14 4.27 3.41
N HIS A 56 5.38 4.11 2.11
CA HIS A 56 6.57 3.44 1.55
C HIS A 56 7.40 4.36 0.65
N THR A 57 7.58 5.61 1.09
CA THR A 57 8.18 6.72 0.35
C THR A 57 7.36 7.15 -0.89
N TRP A 58 7.78 8.23 -1.54
CA TRP A 58 7.08 8.72 -2.74
C TRP A 58 7.39 7.87 -3.99
N ALA A 59 8.66 7.60 -4.25
CA ALA A 59 9.14 6.96 -5.48
C ALA A 59 10.07 5.75 -5.19
N HIS A 60 9.90 5.11 -4.03
CA HIS A 60 10.73 3.98 -3.57
C HIS A 60 12.25 4.32 -3.53
N THR A 61 12.57 5.56 -3.17
CA THR A 61 13.97 6.02 -3.07
C THR A 61 14.63 5.45 -1.81
N ASP A 62 15.87 4.96 -1.95
CA ASP A 62 16.68 4.58 -0.80
C ASP A 62 17.01 5.81 0.05
N LEU A 63 16.33 5.93 1.20
CA LEU A 63 16.47 7.08 2.10
C LEU A 63 17.88 7.19 2.72
N THR A 64 18.70 6.14 2.68
CA THR A 64 20.08 6.20 3.18
C THR A 64 21.04 6.90 2.21
N GLN A 65 20.62 7.10 0.96
CA GLN A 65 21.41 7.70 -0.12
C GLN A 65 20.99 9.13 -0.45
N VAL A 66 19.98 9.66 0.24
CA VAL A 66 19.52 11.05 0.08
C VAL A 66 19.87 11.87 1.31
N SER A 67 20.23 13.14 1.10
CA SER A 67 20.42 14.09 2.19
C SER A 67 19.08 14.46 2.81
N THR A 68 19.10 14.86 4.08
CA THR A 68 17.98 15.59 4.68
C THR A 68 17.88 16.95 4.01
N ASP A 69 16.65 17.42 3.76
CA ASP A 69 16.42 18.83 3.45
C ASP A 69 16.77 19.67 4.70
N ASP A 70 17.34 20.87 4.50
CA ASP A 70 17.70 21.83 5.57
C ASP A 70 16.46 22.48 6.23
#